data_AF-A0A8C2Z281-F1
#
_entry.id   AF-A0A8C2Z281-F1
#
_cell.length_a   1.000
_cell.length_b   1.000
_cell.length_c   1.000
_cell.angle_alpha   90.00
_cell.angle_beta   90.00
_cell.angle_gamma   90.00
#
_symmetry.space_group_name_H-M   'P 1'
#
loop_
_entity.id
_entity.type
_entity.pdbx_description
1 polymer ?
#
loop_
_entity_poly.entity_id
_entity_poly.type
_entity_poly.pdbx_seq_one_letter_code
_entity_poly.pdbx_strand_id
1 'polypeptide(L)'
;VVFVSPLVINVTDLWSCSIQCYTPNAAVQWKTDWDLQAKAACKDGAARHQLWDRQRMSKVVVVGDLNVGKTCLINRFCKDVFERDYKATIGVDFEIERFEVSGVPFSLQIWDTAGQEKFKCIASAYYRGAQVIITVFDMADIKSLDHTRQWLEEAMRENEPDSCFIFLVGTKNDLLPLDERQRTEKDAIRIATEMHAEFWSVSAKTGENVQGFFFRVAALAFEKCVLKDTDNGLPASIGHGGSINCANLEKASPQHTRRGCC
;
A
#
# COMPACT_ATOMS: atom_id res chain seq x y z
N VAL A 1 31.98 -38.76 5.54
CA VAL A 1 31.17 -38.71 4.30
C VAL A 1 29.86 -38.04 4.65
N VAL A 2 29.64 -36.86 4.09
CA VAL A 2 28.42 -36.07 4.25
C VAL A 2 27.30 -36.79 3.51
N PHE A 3 26.19 -37.10 4.19
CA PHE A 3 24.94 -37.44 3.52
C PHE A 3 23.80 -36.59 4.11
N VAL A 4 23.33 -35.71 3.23
CA VAL A 4 22.15 -34.88 3.36
C VAL A 4 20.92 -35.79 3.30
N SER A 5 19.92 -35.56 4.14
CA SER A 5 18.57 -36.08 3.91
C SER A 5 17.52 -35.01 4.21
N PRO A 6 16.42 -35.00 3.44
CA PRO A 6 15.59 -33.82 3.24
C PRO A 6 14.53 -33.73 4.34
N LEU A 7 14.39 -32.55 4.95
CA LEU A 7 13.25 -32.25 5.80
C LEU A 7 12.00 -32.20 4.91
N VAL A 8 11.14 -33.18 5.10
CA VAL A 8 9.76 -33.20 4.64
C VAL A 8 9.03 -32.06 5.37
N ILE A 9 8.77 -30.95 4.69
CA ILE A 9 7.87 -29.91 5.20
C ILE A 9 6.45 -30.35 4.82
N ASN A 10 5.71 -30.83 5.81
CA ASN A 10 4.31 -31.18 5.66
C ASN A 10 3.49 -29.92 5.34
N VAL A 11 2.75 -29.95 4.24
CA VAL A 11 2.02 -28.81 3.66
C VAL A 11 0.65 -28.58 4.33
N THR A 12 0.46 -29.08 5.55
CA THR A 12 -0.85 -29.04 6.24
C THR A 12 -0.98 -27.93 7.30
N ASP A 13 0.10 -27.23 7.65
CA ASP A 13 0.08 -26.23 8.74
C ASP A 13 -0.11 -24.77 8.26
N LEU A 14 -0.37 -24.55 6.96
CA LEU A 14 -0.69 -23.21 6.43
C LEU A 14 -2.20 -22.92 6.34
N TRP A 15 -3.05 -23.84 6.81
CA TRP A 15 -4.52 -23.77 6.64
C TRP A 15 -5.30 -23.64 7.96
N SER A 16 -4.67 -23.23 9.07
CA SER A 16 -5.33 -23.12 10.37
C SER A 16 -5.52 -21.68 10.89
N CYS A 17 -5.38 -20.66 10.05
CA CYS A 17 -5.78 -19.29 10.40
C CYS A 17 -7.07 -18.93 9.67
N SER A 18 -8.16 -19.57 10.06
CA SER A 18 -9.52 -19.15 9.71
C SER A 18 -9.68 -17.68 10.11
N ILE A 19 -9.72 -16.80 9.12
CA ILE A 19 -9.98 -15.37 9.25
C ILE A 19 -11.38 -15.21 9.86
N GLN A 20 -11.45 -15.06 11.18
CA GLN A 20 -12.72 -15.03 11.92
C GLN A 20 -13.42 -13.66 11.89
N CYS A 21 -13.00 -12.75 11.00
CA CYS A 21 -13.65 -11.44 10.81
C CYS A 21 -13.95 -11.10 9.35
N TYR A 22 -13.91 -12.09 8.45
CA TYR A 22 -14.34 -11.89 7.06
C TYR A 22 -15.87 -11.91 6.99
N THR A 23 -16.49 -10.77 6.65
CA THR A 23 -17.86 -10.78 6.13
C THR A 23 -17.78 -10.84 4.60
N PRO A 24 -18.29 -11.91 3.94
CA PRO A 24 -18.27 -12.05 2.48
C PRO A 24 -18.93 -10.88 1.74
N ASN A 25 -19.75 -10.09 2.44
CA ASN A 25 -20.48 -8.95 1.88
C ASN A 25 -19.62 -7.67 1.78
N ALA A 26 -18.44 -7.60 2.41
CA ALA A 26 -17.55 -6.44 2.35
C ALA A 26 -16.58 -6.48 1.16
N ALA A 27 -16.42 -7.64 0.53
CA ALA A 27 -15.53 -7.87 -0.61
C ALA A 27 -16.35 -8.27 -1.84
N VAL A 28 -17.17 -7.34 -2.36
CA VAL A 28 -17.73 -7.54 -3.70
C VAL A 28 -16.62 -7.23 -4.69
N GLN A 29 -15.94 -8.29 -5.11
CA GLN A 29 -14.85 -8.39 -6.07
C GLN A 29 -13.44 -8.26 -5.46
N TRP A 30 -12.48 -8.95 -6.08
CA TRP A 30 -11.03 -8.97 -5.84
C TRP A 30 -10.47 -10.10 -4.94
N LYS A 31 -10.18 -11.20 -5.64
CA LYS A 31 -9.23 -12.30 -5.36
C LYS A 31 -9.16 -12.84 -3.91
N THR A 32 -9.72 -14.03 -3.75
CA THR A 32 -9.50 -14.92 -2.59
C THR A 32 -8.07 -15.46 -2.51
N ASP A 33 -7.29 -15.35 -3.60
CA ASP A 33 -5.99 -15.98 -3.72
C ASP A 33 -4.92 -15.04 -4.28
N TRP A 34 -3.77 -15.07 -3.62
CA TRP A 34 -2.53 -14.43 -4.02
C TRP A 34 -2.08 -14.87 -5.42
N ASP A 35 -1.68 -13.93 -6.27
CA ASP A 35 -1.28 -14.22 -7.65
C ASP A 35 -0.06 -15.16 -7.74
N LEU A 36 -0.18 -16.23 -8.53
CA LEU A 36 0.91 -17.15 -8.83
C LEU A 36 2.12 -16.45 -9.48
N GLN A 37 1.89 -15.37 -10.23
CA GLN A 37 2.96 -14.56 -10.83
C GLN A 37 3.76 -13.79 -9.77
N ALA A 38 3.10 -13.28 -8.72
CA ALA A 38 3.78 -12.64 -7.60
C ALA A 38 4.64 -13.65 -6.80
N LYS A 39 4.19 -14.92 -6.67
CA LYS A 39 5.02 -16.01 -6.08
C LYS A 39 6.22 -16.36 -6.96
N ALA A 40 6.04 -16.40 -8.28
CA ALA A 40 7.12 -16.72 -9.22
C ALA A 40 8.19 -15.61 -9.27
N ALA A 41 7.78 -14.34 -9.29
CA ALA A 41 8.68 -13.19 -9.27
C ALA A 41 9.55 -13.13 -7.99
N CYS A 42 9.00 -13.53 -6.84
CA CYS A 42 9.77 -13.60 -5.59
C CYS A 42 10.80 -14.74 -5.59
N LYS A 43 10.50 -15.88 -6.23
CA LYS A 43 11.41 -17.04 -6.31
C LYS A 43 12.62 -16.79 -7.21
N ASP A 44 12.45 -16.09 -8.33
CA ASP A 44 13.56 -15.73 -9.22
C ASP A 44 14.44 -14.60 -8.68
N GLY A 45 13.88 -13.70 -7.85
CA GLY A 45 14.60 -12.59 -7.23
C GLY A 45 15.59 -13.02 -6.14
N ALA A 46 15.30 -14.10 -5.41
CA ALA A 46 16.17 -14.61 -4.34
C ALA A 46 17.51 -15.18 -4.85
N ALA A 47 17.58 -15.59 -6.13
CA ALA A 47 18.78 -16.20 -6.72
C ALA A 47 19.79 -15.19 -7.29
N ARG A 48 19.42 -13.91 -7.42
CA ARG A 48 20.33 -12.85 -7.88
C ARG A 48 20.75 -12.01 -6.68
N HIS A 49 21.94 -12.28 -6.17
CA HIS A 49 22.69 -11.36 -5.33
C HIS A 49 23.06 -10.12 -6.19
N GLN A 50 22.09 -9.23 -6.45
CA GLN A 50 22.25 -8.02 -7.26
C GLN A 50 21.60 -6.83 -6.55
N LEU A 51 22.44 -5.86 -6.16
CA LEU A 51 22.13 -4.49 -5.68
C LEU A 51 20.90 -4.35 -4.76
N TRP A 52 21.09 -4.49 -3.45
CA TRP A 52 20.07 -4.39 -2.41
C TRP A 52 19.47 -2.99 -2.11
N ASP A 53 19.51 -2.01 -3.01
CA ASP A 53 19.10 -0.63 -2.65
C ASP A 53 17.89 -0.05 -3.39
N ARG A 54 17.21 -0.80 -4.25
CA ARG A 54 15.86 -0.39 -4.68
C ARG A 54 14.85 -0.80 -3.62
N GLN A 55 14.91 -0.15 -2.46
CA GLN A 55 13.95 -0.35 -1.37
C GLN A 55 12.54 -0.13 -1.93
N ARG A 56 11.80 -1.22 -2.14
CA ARG A 56 10.43 -1.16 -2.63
C ARG A 56 9.60 -0.50 -1.56
N MET A 57 9.05 0.66 -1.88
CA MET A 57 8.27 1.44 -0.94
C MET A 57 6.98 1.92 -1.57
N SER A 58 5.92 1.91 -0.78
CA SER A 58 4.62 2.45 -1.18
C SER A 58 4.18 3.51 -0.19
N LYS A 59 3.74 4.63 -0.74
CA LYS A 59 3.15 5.75 -0.05
C LYS A 59 1.70 5.45 0.28
N VAL A 60 1.40 5.58 1.57
CA VAL A 60 0.07 5.44 2.16
C VAL A 60 -0.30 6.79 2.74
N VAL A 61 -1.46 7.32 2.37
CA VAL A 61 -1.96 8.57 2.92
C VAL A 61 -3.18 8.25 3.79
N VAL A 62 -3.19 8.78 5.01
CA VAL A 62 -4.29 8.62 5.95
C VAL A 62 -5.03 9.94 6.08
N VAL A 63 -6.32 9.96 5.70
CA VAL A 63 -7.20 11.14 5.68
C VAL A 63 -8.48 10.90 6.48
N GLY A 64 -9.16 11.98 6.89
CA GLY A 64 -10.38 11.92 7.69
C GLY A 64 -10.49 13.09 8.66
N ASP A 65 -11.62 13.19 9.35
CA ASP A 65 -11.92 14.31 10.25
C ASP A 65 -10.95 14.42 11.44
N LEU A 66 -11.02 15.56 12.13
CA LEU A 66 -10.30 15.75 13.39
C LEU A 66 -10.78 14.74 14.44
N ASN A 67 -9.88 14.27 15.30
CA ASN A 67 -10.20 13.38 16.43
C ASN A 67 -10.79 11.99 16.06
N VAL A 68 -10.86 11.61 14.78
CA VAL A 68 -11.23 10.24 14.38
C VAL A 68 -10.12 9.20 14.65
N GLY A 69 -9.00 9.58 15.26
CA GLY A 69 -7.98 8.61 15.69
C GLY A 69 -6.96 8.17 14.64
N LYS A 70 -6.74 8.93 13.56
CA LYS A 70 -5.69 8.66 12.54
C LYS A 70 -4.29 8.46 13.14
N THR A 71 -3.81 9.44 13.90
CA THR A 71 -2.51 9.39 14.57
C THR A 71 -2.42 8.24 15.58
N CYS A 72 -3.50 7.97 16.31
CA CYS A 72 -3.57 6.84 17.25
C CYS A 72 -3.48 5.50 16.53
N LEU A 73 -4.15 5.36 15.38
CA LEU A 73 -4.10 4.16 14.56
C LEU A 73 -2.68 3.90 14.05
N ILE A 74 -2.00 4.94 13.54
CA ILE A 74 -0.63 4.85 13.04
C ILE A 74 0.34 4.54 14.19
N ASN A 75 0.25 5.25 15.32
CA ASN A 75 1.11 4.99 16.48
C ASN A 75 0.90 3.60 17.07
N ARG A 76 -0.35 3.11 17.13
CA ARG A 76 -0.63 1.74 17.56
C ARG A 76 0.03 0.74 16.61
N PHE A 77 0.03 1.02 15.32
CA PHE A 77 0.64 0.12 14.35
C PHE A 77 2.18 0.13 14.42
N CYS A 78 2.82 1.30 14.29
CA CYS A 78 4.27 1.41 14.17
C CYS A 78 5.02 1.32 15.51
N LYS A 79 4.40 1.76 16.61
CA LYS A 79 5.07 1.91 17.92
C LYS A 79 4.48 1.01 19.01
N ASP A 80 3.34 0.37 18.72
CA ASP A 80 2.52 -0.33 19.72
C ASP A 80 2.16 0.52 20.95
N VAL A 81 1.97 1.82 20.74
CA VAL A 81 1.61 2.80 21.78
C VAL A 81 0.23 3.39 21.52
N PHE A 82 -0.52 3.60 22.60
CA PHE A 82 -1.76 4.37 22.58
C PHE A 82 -1.75 5.45 23.67
N GLU A 83 -1.80 6.70 23.24
CA GLU A 83 -1.93 7.87 24.12
C GLU A 83 -3.39 8.34 24.13
N ARG A 84 -3.96 8.51 25.33
CA ARG A 84 -5.33 9.02 25.50
C ARG A 84 -5.42 10.53 25.32
N ASP A 85 -4.34 11.24 25.67
CA ASP A 85 -4.32 12.69 25.63
C ASP A 85 -4.24 13.16 24.18
N TYR A 86 -5.37 13.62 23.68
CA TYR A 86 -5.48 14.12 22.32
C TYR A 86 -4.58 15.35 22.13
N LYS A 87 -3.59 15.20 21.25
CA LYS A 87 -2.81 16.30 20.69
C LYS A 87 -3.16 16.40 19.22
N ALA A 88 -3.67 17.56 18.80
CA ALA A 88 -3.97 17.78 17.39
C ALA A 88 -2.67 17.72 16.57
N THR A 89 -2.66 16.91 15.51
CA THR A 89 -1.56 16.89 14.54
C THR A 89 -1.45 18.26 13.88
N ILE A 90 -0.30 18.90 14.01
CA ILE A 90 0.00 20.17 13.37
C ILE A 90 0.68 19.85 12.03
N GLY A 91 -0.02 20.10 10.92
CA GLY A 91 0.52 19.82 9.58
C GLY A 91 0.43 18.34 9.20
N VAL A 92 1.56 17.75 8.83
CA VAL A 92 1.66 16.37 8.32
C VAL A 92 2.83 15.69 9.01
N ASP A 93 2.60 14.49 9.53
CA ASP A 93 3.63 13.64 10.13
C ASP A 93 3.85 12.40 9.26
N PHE A 94 5.01 11.78 9.39
CA PHE A 94 5.44 10.71 8.50
C PHE A 94 6.17 9.61 9.26
N GLU A 95 5.73 8.37 9.04
CA GLU A 95 6.31 7.16 9.63
C GLU A 95 6.69 6.16 8.53
N ILE A 96 7.80 5.45 8.72
CA ILE A 96 8.22 4.36 7.83
C ILE A 96 8.15 3.05 8.60
N GLU A 97 7.26 2.17 8.16
CA GLU A 97 7.22 0.79 8.66
C GLU A 97 7.88 -0.15 7.65
N ARG A 98 8.77 -1.02 8.13
CA ARG A 98 9.51 -1.98 7.30
C ARG A 98 8.94 -3.38 7.47
N PHE A 99 8.70 -4.03 6.34
CA PHE A 99 8.17 -5.38 6.25
C PHE A 99 9.13 -6.27 5.47
N GLU A 100 9.01 -7.57 5.69
CA GLU A 100 9.56 -8.57 4.79
C GLU A 100 8.38 -9.37 4.21
N VAL A 101 8.14 -9.23 2.92
CA VAL A 101 7.04 -9.92 2.22
C VAL A 101 7.66 -10.96 1.29
N SER A 102 7.47 -12.25 1.59
CA SER A 102 8.06 -13.37 0.83
C SER A 102 9.59 -13.29 0.67
N GLY A 103 10.30 -12.87 1.71
CA GLY A 103 11.77 -12.73 1.68
C GLY A 103 12.27 -11.45 1.00
N VAL A 104 11.37 -10.56 0.56
CA VAL A 104 11.73 -9.29 -0.08
C VAL A 104 11.47 -8.14 0.89
N PRO A 105 12.46 -7.27 1.17
CA PRO A 105 12.26 -6.10 2.00
C PRO A 105 11.32 -5.11 1.31
N PHE A 106 10.32 -4.65 2.05
CA PHE A 106 9.31 -3.70 1.60
C PHE A 106 9.08 -2.65 2.68
N SER A 107 8.64 -1.46 2.31
CA SER A 107 8.35 -0.40 3.30
C SER A 107 7.09 0.36 2.96
N LEU A 108 6.27 0.61 3.98
CA LEU A 108 5.18 1.56 3.87
C LEU A 108 5.64 2.91 4.38
N GLN A 109 5.36 3.93 3.57
CA GLN A 109 5.57 5.33 3.85
C GLN A 109 4.22 5.92 4.25
N ILE A 110 3.94 5.99 5.55
CA ILE A 110 2.64 6.34 6.09
C ILE A 110 2.62 7.83 6.41
N TRP A 111 1.76 8.57 5.71
CA TRP A 111 1.57 10.00 5.89
C TRP A 111 0.33 10.25 6.74
N ASP A 112 0.55 10.69 7.98
CA ASP A 112 -0.51 11.16 8.88
C ASP A 112 -0.84 12.61 8.57
N THR A 113 -2.10 12.89 8.24
CA THR A 113 -2.53 14.25 7.90
C THR A 113 -3.37 14.88 9.00
N ALA A 114 -3.19 16.17 9.24
CA ALA A 114 -4.09 16.91 10.12
C ALA A 114 -5.52 16.85 9.56
N GLY A 115 -6.46 16.34 10.36
CA GLY A 115 -7.89 16.31 10.03
C GLY A 115 -8.59 17.66 10.14
N GLN A 116 -7.84 18.75 10.29
CA GLN A 116 -8.39 20.11 10.39
C GLN A 116 -8.51 20.72 9.01
N GLU A 117 -9.71 21.19 8.70
CA GLU A 117 -10.07 21.85 7.46
C GLU A 117 -9.18 23.07 7.14
N LYS A 118 -8.67 23.75 8.17
CA LYS A 118 -7.77 24.90 8.06
C LYS A 118 -6.40 24.57 7.46
N PHE A 119 -6.00 23.28 7.48
CA PHE A 119 -4.72 22.82 6.93
C PHE A 119 -4.87 22.04 5.61
N LYS A 120 -6.08 21.95 5.04
CA LYS A 120 -6.37 21.23 3.78
C LYS A 120 -5.49 21.69 2.61
N CYS A 121 -5.27 23.00 2.46
CA CYS A 121 -4.40 23.53 1.41
C CYS A 121 -2.92 23.11 1.57
N ILE A 122 -2.48 22.78 2.78
CA ILE A 122 -1.13 22.27 3.04
C ILE A 122 -1.09 20.75 2.78
N ALA A 123 -2.17 20.04 3.10
CA ALA A 123 -2.27 18.59 2.97
C ALA A 123 -2.30 18.09 1.50
N SER A 124 -2.88 18.86 0.57
CA SER A 124 -3.04 18.42 -0.83
C SER A 124 -1.73 18.05 -1.53
N ALA A 125 -0.65 18.81 -1.30
CA ALA A 125 0.67 18.51 -1.86
C ALA A 125 1.21 17.13 -1.39
N TYR A 126 0.80 16.67 -0.21
CA TYR A 126 1.21 15.39 0.34
C TYR A 126 0.37 14.22 -0.16
N TYR A 127 -0.77 14.45 -0.83
CA TYR A 127 -1.57 13.38 -1.40
C TYR A 127 -0.98 12.80 -2.68
N ARG A 128 -0.22 13.61 -3.43
CA ARG A 128 0.34 13.23 -4.73
C ARG A 128 1.22 11.99 -4.65
N GLY A 129 0.98 11.05 -5.57
CA GLY A 129 1.74 9.82 -5.72
C GLY A 129 1.43 8.78 -4.63
N ALA A 130 0.28 8.87 -3.97
CA ALA A 130 -0.19 7.82 -3.09
C ALA A 130 -0.45 6.53 -3.90
N GLN A 131 -0.07 5.38 -3.35
CA GLN A 131 -0.51 4.08 -3.86
C GLN A 131 -1.67 3.53 -3.05
N VAL A 132 -1.85 4.03 -1.82
CA VAL A 132 -2.92 3.65 -0.91
C VAL A 132 -3.49 4.90 -0.25
N ILE A 133 -4.81 5.02 -0.26
CA ILE A 133 -5.56 6.04 0.47
C ILE A 133 -6.40 5.33 1.53
N ILE A 134 -6.18 5.72 2.79
CA ILE A 134 -6.93 5.23 3.94
C ILE A 134 -7.79 6.37 4.44
N THR A 135 -9.11 6.23 4.27
CA THR A 135 -10.07 7.19 4.81
C THR A 135 -10.59 6.68 6.15
N VAL A 136 -10.47 7.50 7.19
CA VAL A 136 -10.72 7.12 8.57
C VAL A 136 -11.91 7.89 9.13
N PHE A 137 -12.79 7.19 9.83
CA PHE A 137 -13.90 7.76 10.59
C PHE A 137 -13.97 7.16 12.00
N ASP A 138 -14.73 7.79 12.88
CA ASP A 138 -15.02 7.29 14.22
C ASP A 138 -16.31 6.48 14.19
N MET A 139 -16.27 5.22 14.62
CA MET A 139 -17.45 4.35 14.66
C MET A 139 -18.61 4.96 15.48
N ALA A 140 -18.30 5.77 16.50
CA ALA A 140 -19.29 6.43 17.34
C ALA A 140 -19.81 7.76 16.76
N ASP A 141 -19.24 8.27 15.67
CA ASP A 141 -19.67 9.52 15.03
C ASP A 141 -20.04 9.31 13.56
N ILE A 142 -21.34 9.13 13.30
CA ILE A 142 -21.86 8.90 11.94
C ILE A 142 -21.58 10.07 10.98
N LYS A 143 -21.45 11.31 11.48
CA LYS A 143 -21.14 12.46 10.60
C LYS A 143 -19.74 12.33 10.02
N SER A 144 -18.79 11.81 10.81
CA SER A 144 -17.45 11.55 10.35
C SER A 144 -17.41 10.49 9.23
N LEU A 145 -18.36 9.54 9.24
CA LEU A 145 -18.54 8.58 8.14
C LEU A 145 -19.04 9.26 6.86
N ASP A 146 -20.01 10.17 6.94
CA ASP A 146 -20.52 10.89 5.76
C ASP A 146 -19.44 11.76 5.10
N HIS A 147 -18.56 12.39 5.89
CA HIS A 147 -17.47 13.20 5.39
C HIS A 147 -16.36 12.41 4.68
N THR A 148 -16.29 11.08 4.86
CA THR A 148 -15.24 10.25 4.23
C THR A 148 -15.22 10.33 2.71
N ARG A 149 -16.37 10.52 2.06
CA ARG A 149 -16.44 10.73 0.60
C ARG A 149 -15.69 11.97 0.17
N GLN A 150 -15.94 13.08 0.87
CA GLN A 150 -15.27 14.34 0.57
C GLN A 150 -13.74 14.22 0.74
N TRP A 151 -13.29 13.54 1.80
CA TRP A 151 -11.87 13.29 2.01
C TRP A 151 -11.24 12.42 0.92
N LEU A 152 -11.95 11.38 0.47
CA LEU A 152 -11.49 10.52 -0.61
C LEU A 152 -11.41 11.30 -1.93
N GLU A 153 -12.44 12.06 -2.29
CA GLU A 153 -12.47 12.89 -3.50
C GLU A 153 -11.30 13.90 -3.51
N GLU A 154 -11.02 14.53 -2.38
CA GLU A 154 -9.92 15.47 -2.23
C GLU A 154 -8.56 14.80 -2.44
N ALA A 155 -8.34 13.63 -1.85
CA ALA A 155 -7.11 12.86 -2.00
C ALA A 155 -6.94 12.30 -3.43
N MET A 156 -8.03 11.85 -4.05
CA MET A 156 -8.01 11.30 -5.40
C MET A 156 -7.73 12.36 -6.46
N ARG A 157 -8.14 13.61 -6.25
CA ARG A 157 -7.86 14.71 -7.21
C ARG A 157 -6.37 14.93 -7.48
N GLU A 158 -5.51 14.57 -6.53
CA GLU A 158 -4.05 14.73 -6.64
C GLU A 158 -3.35 13.47 -7.19
N ASN A 159 -4.12 12.43 -7.54
CA ASN A 159 -3.63 11.13 -7.99
C ASN A 159 -4.28 10.70 -9.32
N GLU A 160 -3.62 9.80 -10.04
CA GLU A 160 -4.20 9.26 -11.28
C GLU A 160 -5.42 8.37 -10.95
N PRO A 161 -6.47 8.38 -11.79
CA PRO A 161 -7.60 7.45 -11.63
C PRO A 161 -7.11 6.00 -11.56
N ASP A 162 -7.73 5.18 -10.71
CA ASP A 162 -7.42 3.75 -10.51
C ASP A 162 -5.97 3.42 -10.09
N SER A 163 -5.20 4.45 -9.71
CA SER A 163 -3.81 4.29 -9.28
C SER A 163 -3.68 3.94 -7.80
N CYS A 164 -4.73 4.12 -7.01
CA CYS A 164 -4.73 3.96 -5.55
C CYS A 164 -5.59 2.77 -5.11
N PHE A 165 -5.13 2.00 -4.13
CA PHE A 165 -6.01 1.17 -3.32
C PHE A 165 -6.74 2.04 -2.30
N ILE A 166 -8.03 1.80 -2.11
CA ILE A 166 -8.87 2.63 -1.25
C ILE A 166 -9.36 1.78 -0.08
N PHE A 167 -9.19 2.29 1.14
CA PHE A 167 -9.68 1.66 2.36
C PHE A 167 -10.55 2.63 3.15
N LEU A 168 -11.64 2.11 3.70
CA LEU A 168 -12.47 2.82 4.67
C LEU A 168 -12.27 2.18 6.05
N VAL A 169 -11.83 2.97 7.04
CA VAL A 169 -11.49 2.46 8.37
C VAL A 169 -12.34 3.12 9.43
N GLY A 170 -13.16 2.32 10.10
CA GLY A 170 -13.92 2.71 11.28
C GLY A 170 -13.09 2.45 12.54
N THR A 171 -12.69 3.52 13.23
CA THR A 171 -11.88 3.43 14.45
C THR A 171 -12.74 3.48 15.71
N LYS A 172 -12.10 3.28 16.87
CA LYS A 172 -12.73 3.36 18.20
C LYS A 172 -13.93 2.43 18.32
N ASN A 173 -13.88 1.29 17.62
CA ASN A 173 -14.96 0.31 17.68
C ASN A 173 -15.19 -0.20 19.13
N ASP A 174 -14.22 -0.05 20.04
CA ASP A 174 -14.31 -0.37 21.46
C ASP A 174 -15.26 0.54 22.26
N LEU A 175 -15.67 1.69 21.71
CA LEU A 175 -16.60 2.61 22.36
C LEU A 175 -18.07 2.20 22.18
N LEU A 176 -18.36 1.37 21.18
CA LEU A 176 -19.74 0.97 20.86
C LEU A 176 -20.10 -0.38 21.47
N PRO A 177 -21.32 -0.51 22.02
CA PRO A 177 -21.94 -1.81 22.26
C PRO A 177 -22.07 -2.62 20.96
N LEU A 178 -22.14 -3.95 21.07
CA LEU A 178 -22.14 -4.86 19.92
C LEU A 178 -23.27 -4.54 18.90
N ASP A 179 -24.48 -4.27 19.37
CA ASP A 179 -25.64 -3.99 18.51
C ASP A 179 -25.49 -2.68 17.73
N GLU A 180 -24.92 -1.65 18.35
CA GLU A 180 -24.66 -0.36 17.70
C GLU A 180 -23.50 -0.48 16.71
N ARG A 181 -22.43 -1.18 17.10
CA ARG A 181 -21.30 -1.49 16.22
C ARG A 181 -21.78 -2.14 14.92
N GLN A 182 -22.62 -3.17 15.02
CA GLN A 182 -23.17 -3.87 13.84
C GLN A 182 -23.99 -2.97 12.90
N ARG A 183 -24.74 -2.01 13.46
CA ARG A 183 -25.51 -1.04 12.66
C ARG A 183 -24.58 -0.11 11.91
N THR A 184 -23.60 0.48 12.59
CA THR A 184 -22.62 1.37 11.95
C THR A 184 -21.80 0.63 10.90
N GLU A 185 -21.37 -0.62 11.16
CA GLU A 185 -20.64 -1.43 10.18
C GLU A 185 -21.47 -1.67 8.92
N LYS A 186 -22.77 -1.90 9.05
CA LYS A 186 -23.66 -2.07 7.90
C LYS A 186 -23.73 -0.81 7.03
N ASP A 187 -23.84 0.37 7.65
CA ASP A 187 -23.85 1.64 6.92
C ASP A 187 -22.49 1.94 6.29
N ALA A 188 -21.40 1.64 7.00
CA ALA A 188 -20.03 1.80 6.51
C ALA A 188 -19.73 0.89 5.31
N ILE A 189 -20.19 -0.36 5.32
CA ILE A 189 -20.03 -1.29 4.18
C ILE A 189 -20.76 -0.76 2.94
N ARG A 190 -21.97 -0.20 3.10
CA ARG A 190 -22.69 0.42 1.99
C ARG A 190 -21.88 1.58 1.39
N ILE A 191 -21.39 2.48 2.23
CA ILE A 191 -20.59 3.64 1.80
C ILE A 191 -19.27 3.19 1.15
N ALA A 192 -18.59 2.21 1.74
CA ALA A 192 -17.37 1.63 1.19
C ALA A 192 -17.58 1.03 -0.20
N THR A 193 -18.69 0.33 -0.41
CA THR A 193 -19.06 -0.25 -1.72
C THR A 193 -19.19 0.83 -2.78
N GLU A 194 -19.84 1.95 -2.45
CA GLU A 194 -20.02 3.09 -3.35
C GLU A 194 -18.69 3.84 -3.62
N MET A 195 -17.77 3.81 -2.66
CA MET A 195 -16.42 4.39 -2.78
C MET A 195 -15.40 3.45 -3.45
N HIS A 196 -15.80 2.22 -3.79
CA HIS A 196 -14.90 1.14 -4.21
C HIS A 196 -13.75 0.90 -3.21
N ALA A 197 -14.07 0.98 -1.92
CA ALA A 197 -13.13 0.85 -0.81
C ALA A 197 -13.33 -0.47 -0.05
N GLU A 198 -12.24 -1.03 0.49
CA GLU A 198 -12.29 -2.16 1.43
C GLU A 198 -12.52 -1.63 2.86
N PHE A 199 -13.55 -2.13 3.56
CA PHE A 199 -13.92 -1.66 4.90
C PHE A 199 -13.24 -2.46 6.03
N TRP A 200 -12.73 -1.76 7.05
CA TRP A 200 -12.17 -2.34 8.28
C TRP A 200 -12.66 -1.64 9.54
N SER A 201 -13.04 -2.43 10.55
CA SER A 201 -13.39 -1.96 11.90
C SER A 201 -12.22 -2.25 12.85
N VAL A 202 -11.67 -1.22 13.48
CA VAL A 202 -10.43 -1.30 14.28
C VAL A 202 -10.56 -0.55 15.61
N SER A 203 -9.69 -0.90 16.57
CA SER A 203 -9.44 -0.07 17.76
C SER A 203 -7.95 0.09 18.03
N ALA A 204 -7.49 1.34 17.97
CA ALA A 204 -6.14 1.69 18.39
C ALA A 204 -5.91 1.51 19.90
N LYS A 205 -6.98 1.51 20.71
CA LYS A 205 -6.88 1.35 22.16
C LYS A 205 -6.65 -0.11 22.54
N THR A 206 -7.46 -1.02 21.97
CA THR A 206 -7.35 -2.47 22.26
C THR A 206 -6.34 -3.18 21.37
N GLY A 207 -5.97 -2.58 20.23
CA GLY A 207 -5.16 -3.21 19.19
C GLY A 207 -5.97 -4.09 18.22
N GLU A 208 -7.29 -4.21 18.43
CA GLU A 208 -8.18 -5.03 17.61
C GLU A 208 -8.08 -4.62 16.13
N ASN A 209 -7.77 -5.62 15.28
CA ASN A 209 -7.64 -5.53 13.82
C ASN A 209 -6.58 -4.56 13.26
N VAL A 210 -5.81 -3.84 14.10
CA VAL A 210 -4.84 -2.85 13.62
C VAL A 210 -3.70 -3.49 12.80
N GLN A 211 -3.05 -4.52 13.35
CA GLN A 211 -1.94 -5.21 12.67
C GLN A 211 -2.41 -5.91 11.39
N GLY A 212 -3.55 -6.63 11.46
CA GLY A 212 -4.12 -7.32 10.31
C GLY A 212 -4.48 -6.38 9.16
N PHE A 213 -5.04 -5.22 9.48
CA PHE A 213 -5.34 -4.18 8.50
C PHE A 213 -4.09 -3.67 7.77
N PHE A 214 -3.04 -3.27 8.49
CA PHE A 214 -1.83 -2.76 7.85
C PHE A 214 -1.02 -3.84 7.11
N PHE A 215 -1.07 -5.10 7.55
CA PHE A 215 -0.50 -6.21 6.78
C PHE A 215 -1.25 -6.44 5.45
N ARG A 216 -2.58 -6.30 5.46
CA ARG A 216 -3.39 -6.33 4.22
C ARG A 216 -2.99 -5.21 3.27
N VAL A 217 -2.84 -3.99 3.78
CA VAL A 217 -2.35 -2.83 3.02
C VAL A 217 -0.97 -3.11 2.44
N ALA A 218 -0.03 -3.60 3.25
CA ALA A 218 1.33 -3.91 2.83
C ALA A 218 1.37 -4.96 1.72
N ALA A 219 0.58 -6.04 1.84
CA ALA A 219 0.53 -7.11 0.86
C ALA A 219 0.05 -6.62 -0.51
N LEU A 220 -1.05 -5.87 -0.56
CA LEU A 220 -1.61 -5.33 -1.81
C LEU A 220 -0.68 -4.31 -2.46
N ALA A 221 -0.11 -3.41 -1.66
CA ALA A 221 0.84 -2.42 -2.15
C ALA A 221 2.12 -3.07 -2.70
N PHE A 222 2.62 -4.11 -2.02
CA PHE A 222 3.76 -4.90 -2.49
C PHE A 222 3.47 -5.61 -3.81
N GLU A 223 2.31 -6.29 -3.94
CA GLU A 223 1.89 -6.96 -5.17
C GLU A 223 1.88 -5.97 -6.36
N LYS A 224 1.25 -4.81 -6.18
CA LYS A 224 1.23 -3.76 -7.22
C LYS A 224 2.62 -3.24 -7.57
N CYS A 225 3.52 -3.12 -6.58
CA CYS A 225 4.91 -2.71 -6.80
C CYS A 225 5.67 -3.76 -7.63
N VAL A 226 5.49 -5.05 -7.35
CA VAL A 226 6.16 -6.15 -8.06
C VAL A 226 5.69 -6.23 -9.51
N LEU A 227 4.37 -6.09 -9.75
CA LEU A 227 3.80 -6.13 -11.10
C LEU A 227 4.33 -4.98 -11.97
N LYS A 228 4.38 -3.75 -11.42
CA LYS A 228 4.95 -2.59 -12.13
C LYS A 228 6.42 -2.78 -12.49
N ASP A 229 7.22 -3.40 -11.62
CA ASP A 229 8.62 -3.72 -11.92
C ASP A 229 8.75 -4.76 -13.04
N THR A 230 7.80 -5.69 -13.13
CA THR A 230 7.79 -6.74 -14.16
C THR A 230 7.42 -6.17 -15.52
N ASP A 231 6.42 -5.30 -15.58
CA ASP A 231 5.99 -4.62 -16.82
C ASP A 231 7.06 -3.65 -17.35
N ASN A 232 7.71 -2.91 -16.45
CA ASN A 232 8.83 -2.03 -16.80
C ASN A 232 10.14 -2.79 -17.05
N GLY A 233 10.16 -4.11 -16.79
CA GLY A 233 11.31 -5.01 -16.89
C GLY A 233 11.38 -5.84 -18.17
N LEU A 234 10.43 -5.69 -19.10
CA LEU A 234 10.62 -6.11 -20.49
C LEU A 234 11.55 -5.10 -21.18
N PRO A 235 12.81 -5.43 -21.51
CA PRO A 235 13.55 -4.58 -22.43
C PRO A 235 12.74 -4.55 -23.73
N ALA A 236 12.47 -3.33 -24.23
CA ALA A 236 12.00 -3.11 -25.58
C ALA A 236 12.75 -4.08 -26.51
N SER A 237 11.98 -4.88 -27.26
CA SER A 237 12.49 -5.86 -28.20
C SER A 237 13.70 -5.29 -28.95
N ILE A 238 14.88 -5.87 -28.69
CA ILE A 238 16.02 -5.69 -29.56
C ILE A 238 15.54 -6.16 -30.94
N GLY A 239 15.42 -5.19 -31.84
CA GLY A 239 14.88 -5.39 -33.16
C GLY A 239 15.55 -6.57 -33.86
N HIS A 240 14.73 -7.36 -34.53
CA HIS A 240 15.16 -8.23 -35.63
C HIS A 240 15.73 -7.32 -36.74
N GLY A 241 17.02 -6.98 -36.63
CA GLY A 241 17.78 -6.24 -37.63
C GLY A 241 18.74 -7.20 -38.33
N GLY A 242 18.52 -7.41 -39.63
CA GLY A 242 19.11 -8.46 -40.44
C GLY A 242 20.65 -8.51 -40.46
N SER A 243 21.12 -9.73 -40.70
CA SER A 243 22.50 -10.07 -40.99
C SER A 243 23.05 -9.22 -42.14
N ILE A 244 24.16 -8.50 -41.91
CA ILE A 244 25.00 -7.94 -42.97
C ILE A 244 26.42 -8.42 -42.72
N ASN A 245 26.88 -9.33 -43.59
CA ASN A 245 28.28 -9.72 -43.72
C ASN A 245 29.09 -8.53 -44.25
N CYS A 246 30.10 -8.09 -43.51
CA CYS A 246 31.13 -7.18 -44.03
C CYS A 246 32.35 -8.00 -44.49
N ALA A 247 32.31 -8.43 -45.74
CA ALA A 247 33.52 -8.64 -46.54
C ALA A 247 33.71 -7.41 -47.45
N ASN A 248 34.97 -7.00 -47.60
CA ASN A 248 35.53 -6.06 -48.57
C ASN A 248 35.64 -4.56 -48.20
N LEU A 249 36.92 -4.15 -48.07
CA LEU A 249 37.59 -3.02 -48.75
C LEU A 249 37.01 -1.61 -48.55
N GLU A 250 37.75 -0.52 -48.43
CA GLU A 250 39.15 -0.14 -48.23
C GLU A 250 39.08 1.41 -48.20
N LYS A 251 40.04 2.06 -47.52
CA LYS A 251 40.50 3.45 -47.78
C LYS A 251 39.47 4.60 -47.65
N ALA A 252 39.64 5.41 -46.60
CA ALA A 252 40.30 6.71 -46.71
C ALA A 252 40.11 7.54 -45.43
N SER A 253 41.21 8.09 -44.94
CA SER A 253 41.29 9.24 -44.01
C SER A 253 42.14 10.32 -44.71
N PRO A 254 42.36 11.52 -44.14
CA PRO A 254 41.51 12.41 -43.32
C PRO A 254 41.61 13.88 -43.83
N GLN A 255 40.69 14.81 -43.52
CA GLN A 255 41.03 16.25 -43.45
C GLN A 255 40.23 17.07 -42.42
N HIS A 256 41.02 17.70 -41.53
CA HIS A 256 40.85 18.92 -40.74
C HIS A 256 39.71 19.92 -41.09
N THR A 257 39.02 20.47 -40.08
CA THR A 257 39.17 21.89 -39.62
C THR A 257 38.28 22.24 -38.41
N ARG A 258 38.73 23.26 -37.67
CA ARG A 258 38.27 23.77 -36.35
C ARG A 258 37.04 24.69 -36.41
N ARG A 259 36.51 24.96 -35.20
CA ARG A 259 35.70 26.10 -34.66
C ARG A 259 34.25 25.70 -34.40
N GLY A 260 33.56 26.04 -33.31
CA GLY A 260 33.80 26.88 -32.11
C GLY A 260 32.45 27.04 -31.38
N CYS A 261 32.46 27.23 -30.06
CA CYS A 261 31.28 27.44 -29.21
C CYS A 261 30.41 28.65 -29.61
N CYS A 262 29.09 28.52 -29.41
CA CYS A 262 28.27 29.29 -28.45
C CYS A 262 27.12 28.39 -27.99
#